data_AF-A0A3B9W828-F1
#
_entry.id   AF-A0A3B9W828-F1
#
_cell.length_a   1.000
_cell.length_b   1.000
_cell.length_c   1.000
_cell.angle_alpha   90.00
_cell.angle_beta   90.00
_cell.angle_gamma   90.00
#
_symmetry.space_group_name_H-M   'P 1'
#
loop_
_entity.id
_entity.type
_entity.pdbx_description
1 polymer ?
#
loop_
_entity_poly.entity_id
_entity_poly.type
_entity_poly.pdbx_seq_one_letter_code
_entity_poly.pdbx_strand_id
1 'polypeptide(L)'
;FQKIAPFGADNIEPLIAIRNVRIINFRTVGKEEKHFSFIANDESGERLNCIAFNIAGSPIGDALKTSSNGPLIHLIGFLRENNFNNRPQLQIVDCFLVN
;
A
#
# COMPACT_ATOMS: atom_id res chain seq x y z
N PHE A 1 1.44 -10.64 10.93
CA PHE A 1 0.68 -11.90 10.83
C PHE A 1 1.51 -13.18 11.04
N GLN A 2 2.77 -13.11 11.49
CA GLN A 2 3.63 -14.31 11.62
C GLN A 2 3.07 -15.40 12.56
N LYS A 3 2.32 -15.01 13.62
CA LYS A 3 1.73 -15.96 14.58
C LYS A 3 0.67 -16.90 13.98
N ILE A 4 0.13 -16.58 12.81
CA ILE A 4 -0.89 -17.39 12.12
C ILE A 4 -0.36 -18.00 10.80
N ALA A 5 0.95 -17.94 10.59
CA ALA A 5 1.65 -18.65 9.52
C ALA A 5 1.80 -20.15 9.87
N PRO A 6 2.12 -21.05 8.91
CA PRO A 6 2.48 -20.80 7.51
C PRO A 6 1.27 -20.48 6.62
N PHE A 7 1.48 -19.63 5.61
CA PHE A 7 0.47 -19.34 4.59
C PHE A 7 0.62 -20.25 3.37
N GLY A 8 -0.50 -20.58 2.73
CA GLY A 8 -0.57 -21.49 1.59
C GLY A 8 -2.01 -21.66 1.10
N ALA A 9 -2.27 -22.69 0.28
CA ALA A 9 -3.59 -22.94 -0.29
C ALA A 9 -4.69 -23.09 0.79
N ASP A 10 -4.37 -23.76 1.89
CA ASP A 10 -5.30 -24.03 3.00
C ASP A 10 -5.30 -22.95 4.10
N ASN A 11 -4.40 -21.97 4.01
CA ASN A 11 -4.32 -20.83 4.93
C ASN A 11 -3.85 -19.59 4.16
N ILE A 12 -4.79 -18.93 3.50
CA ILE A 12 -4.50 -17.78 2.65
C ILE A 12 -3.93 -16.65 3.50
N GLU A 13 -2.87 -16.01 3.02
CA GLU A 13 -2.30 -14.84 3.67
C GLU A 13 -3.37 -13.74 3.80
N PRO A 14 -3.57 -13.13 4.99
CA PRO A 14 -4.61 -12.13 5.16
C PRO A 14 -4.38 -10.87 4.32
N LEU A 15 -5.42 -10.47 3.59
CA LEU A 15 -5.55 -9.11 3.07
C LEU A 15 -6.19 -8.22 4.13
N ILE A 16 -5.63 -7.03 4.30
CA ILE A 16 -6.20 -6.00 5.16
C ILE A 16 -6.64 -4.79 4.33
N ALA A 17 -7.69 -4.13 4.79
CA ALA A 17 -8.12 -2.84 4.27
C ALA A 17 -7.84 -1.75 5.30
N ILE A 18 -7.14 -0.69 4.88
CA ILE A 18 -6.93 0.52 5.66
C ILE A 18 -7.76 1.62 5.01
N ARG A 19 -8.64 2.25 5.79
CA ARG A 19 -9.64 3.18 5.28
C ARG A 19 -9.25 4.62 5.60
N ASN A 20 -9.76 5.56 4.80
CA ASN A 20 -9.68 7.00 5.03
C ASN A 20 -8.25 7.51 5.29
N VAL A 21 -7.29 7.12 4.45
CA VAL A 21 -5.90 7.60 4.57
C VAL A 21 -5.56 8.60 3.48
N ARG A 22 -4.63 9.50 3.77
CA ARG A 22 -3.95 10.35 2.80
C ARG A 22 -2.70 9.66 2.28
N ILE A 23 -2.43 9.83 0.99
CA ILE A 23 -1.14 9.45 0.40
C ILE A 23 -0.20 10.65 0.48
N ILE A 24 0.91 10.47 1.19
CA ILE A 24 1.99 11.47 1.30
C ILE A 24 3.32 10.85 0.86
N ASN A 25 4.30 11.69 0.52
CA ASN A 25 5.65 11.28 0.13
C ASN A 25 5.67 10.23 -1.01
N PHE A 26 4.76 10.41 -1.96
CA PHE A 26 4.64 9.55 -3.14
C PHE A 26 5.85 9.71 -4.07
N ARG A 27 6.34 8.59 -4.58
CA ARG A 27 7.37 8.53 -5.62
C ARG A 27 7.29 7.24 -6.41
N THR A 28 7.75 7.27 -7.65
CA THR A 28 8.08 6.07 -8.43
C THR A 28 9.42 5.51 -7.96
N VAL A 29 9.59 4.18 -8.01
CA VAL A 29 10.83 3.49 -7.66
C VAL A 29 11.13 2.36 -8.64
N GLY A 30 12.40 1.95 -8.70
CA GLY A 30 12.90 0.94 -9.63
C GLY A 30 13.32 1.54 -10.98
N LYS A 31 14.20 0.82 -11.71
CA LYS A 31 14.80 1.29 -12.97
C LYS A 31 13.77 1.63 -14.06
N GLU A 32 12.67 0.89 -14.08
CA GLU A 32 11.58 1.09 -15.04
C GLU A 32 10.46 2.00 -14.51
N GLU A 33 10.59 2.51 -13.27
CA GLU A 33 9.61 3.38 -12.60
C GLU A 33 8.18 2.79 -12.51
N LYS A 34 8.06 1.47 -12.60
CA LYS A 34 6.78 0.74 -12.58
C LYS A 34 6.22 0.49 -11.17
N HIS A 35 6.90 0.92 -10.12
CA HIS A 35 6.53 0.67 -8.73
C HIS A 35 6.31 1.99 -8.00
N PHE A 36 5.28 2.08 -7.17
CA PHE A 36 5.01 3.30 -6.39
C PHE A 36 5.29 3.05 -4.92
N SER A 37 6.08 3.94 -4.32
CA SER A 37 6.33 3.97 -2.89
C SER A 37 5.74 5.25 -2.30
N PHE A 38 5.06 5.12 -1.18
CA PHE A 38 4.43 6.24 -0.50
C PHE A 38 4.21 5.92 0.98
N ILE A 39 3.71 6.90 1.73
CA ILE A 39 3.27 6.74 3.11
C ILE A 39 1.76 6.96 3.15
N ALA A 40 1.04 6.01 3.75
CA ALA A 40 -0.34 6.21 4.16
C ALA A 40 -0.36 6.90 5.52
N ASN A 41 -1.13 7.96 5.65
CA ASN A 41 -1.29 8.71 6.90
C ASN A 41 -2.78 8.89 7.22
N ASP A 42 -3.18 8.55 8.44
CA ASP A 42 -4.53 8.75 8.93
C ASP A 42 -4.68 10.10 9.66
N GLU A 43 -5.89 10.40 10.13
CA GLU A 43 -6.19 11.63 10.87
C GLU A 43 -5.50 11.71 12.24
N SER A 44 -5.06 10.58 12.81
CA SER A 44 -4.33 10.55 14.07
C SER A 44 -2.86 10.95 13.93
N GLY A 45 -2.36 11.02 12.69
CA GLY A 45 -0.96 11.32 12.39
C GLY A 45 -0.08 10.07 12.27
N GLU A 46 -0.64 8.88 12.46
CA GLU A 46 0.06 7.62 12.31
C GLU A 46 0.45 7.36 10.85
N ARG A 47 1.60 6.70 10.66
CA ARG A 47 2.22 6.53 9.35
C ARG A 47 2.54 5.08 9.05
N LEU A 48 2.10 4.62 7.90
CA LEU A 48 2.43 3.29 7.38
C LEU A 48 3.13 3.39 6.03
N ASN A 49 4.27 2.71 5.90
CA ASN A 49 4.93 2.63 4.60
C ASN A 49 4.13 1.74 3.65
N CYS A 50 4.06 2.13 2.38
CA CYS A 50 3.38 1.37 1.35
C CYS A 50 4.26 1.17 0.12
N ILE A 51 4.05 0.05 -0.57
CA ILE A 51 4.63 -0.24 -1.88
C ILE A 51 3.58 -0.90 -2.78
N ALA A 52 3.48 -0.44 -4.02
CA ALA A 52 2.66 -1.05 -5.06
C ALA A 52 3.57 -1.46 -6.22
N PHE A 53 3.61 -2.74 -6.55
CA PHE A 53 4.50 -3.27 -7.58
C PHE A 53 3.78 -3.39 -8.92
N ASN A 54 4.51 -3.06 -9.99
CA ASN A 54 4.09 -3.14 -11.39
C ASN A 54 2.70 -2.54 -11.69
N ILE A 55 2.42 -1.33 -11.18
CA ILE A 55 1.11 -0.67 -11.34
C ILE A 55 1.16 0.60 -12.21
N ALA A 56 2.33 1.01 -12.71
CA ALA A 56 2.39 2.21 -13.55
C ALA A 56 1.60 2.00 -14.84
N GLY A 57 0.67 2.91 -15.14
CA GLY A 57 -0.24 2.81 -16.29
C GLY A 57 -1.42 1.86 -16.07
N SER A 58 -1.64 1.37 -14.84
CA SER A 58 -2.86 0.64 -14.48
C SER A 58 -3.87 1.55 -13.79
N PRO A 59 -5.17 1.19 -13.77
CA PRO A 59 -6.19 1.95 -13.04
C PRO A 59 -5.86 2.17 -11.55
N ILE A 60 -5.25 1.18 -10.90
CA ILE A 60 -4.79 1.28 -9.51
C ILE A 60 -3.66 2.31 -9.41
N GLY A 61 -2.71 2.29 -10.34
CA GLY A 61 -1.64 3.28 -10.39
C GLY A 61 -2.18 4.70 -10.54
N ASP A 62 -3.15 4.90 -11.44
CA ASP A 62 -3.75 6.20 -11.67
C ASP A 62 -4.54 6.68 -10.44
N ALA A 63 -5.28 5.80 -9.76
CA ALA A 63 -5.97 6.12 -8.51
C ALA A 63 -5.00 6.53 -7.38
N LEU A 64 -3.88 5.81 -7.22
CA LEU A 64 -2.84 6.13 -6.24
C LEU A 64 -2.17 7.48 -6.55
N LYS A 65 -1.88 7.75 -7.84
CA LYS A 65 -1.33 9.03 -8.28
C LYS A 65 -2.29 10.18 -8.02
N THR A 66 -3.57 10.05 -8.38
CA THR A 66 -4.60 11.06 -8.12
C THR A 66 -4.76 11.35 -6.63
N SER A 67 -4.60 10.34 -5.77
CA SER A 67 -4.69 10.49 -4.32
C SER A 67 -3.46 11.12 -3.67
N SER A 68 -2.33 11.21 -4.36
CA SER A 68 -1.10 11.79 -3.82
C SER A 68 -1.32 13.27 -3.49
N ASN A 69 -1.31 13.62 -2.20
CA ASN A 69 -1.73 14.93 -1.69
C ASN A 69 -3.15 15.36 -2.14
N GLY A 70 -4.01 14.38 -2.46
CA GLY A 70 -5.34 14.58 -3.00
C GLY A 70 -6.44 14.00 -2.07
N PRO A 71 -7.50 13.40 -2.64
CA PRO A 71 -8.61 12.84 -1.87
C PRO A 71 -8.15 11.71 -0.94
N LEU A 72 -9.01 11.41 0.05
CA LEU A 72 -8.81 10.22 0.88
C LEU A 72 -8.96 8.96 0.03
N ILE A 73 -8.23 7.92 0.43
CA ILE A 73 -8.25 6.63 -0.26
C ILE A 73 -8.38 5.50 0.77
N HIS A 74 -8.99 4.39 0.36
CA HIS A 74 -8.89 3.12 1.05
C HIS A 74 -7.83 2.27 0.34
N LEU A 75 -6.95 1.62 1.11
CA LEU A 75 -5.86 0.79 0.61
C LEU A 75 -6.11 -0.66 1.02
N ILE A 76 -5.94 -1.60 0.08
CA ILE A 76 -6.08 -3.03 0.33
C ILE A 76 -4.75 -3.70 0.00
N GLY A 77 -4.26 -4.56 0.89
CA GLY A 77 -2.97 -5.20 0.68
C GLY A 77 -2.53 -6.16 1.77
N PHE A 78 -1.33 -6.69 1.60
CA PHE A 78 -0.68 -7.58 2.56
C PHE A 78 0.21 -6.77 3.50
N LEU A 79 0.02 -6.93 4.82
CA LEU A 79 0.90 -6.31 5.81
C LEU A 79 2.10 -7.21 6.08
N ARG A 80 3.28 -6.77 5.62
CA ARG A 80 4.52 -7.55 5.68
C ARG A 80 5.60 -6.76 6.41
N GLU A 81 6.56 -7.47 6.99
CA GLU A 81 7.80 -6.85 7.42
C GLU A 81 8.64 -6.53 6.18
N ASN A 82 9.11 -5.29 6.10
CA ASN A 82 10.01 -4.89 5.03
C ASN A 82 11.43 -5.34 5.35
N ASN A 83 11.97 -6.27 4.56
CA ASN A 83 13.32 -6.82 4.76
C ASN A 83 14.46 -5.80 4.50
N PHE A 84 14.17 -4.62 3.94
CA PHE A 84 15.18 -3.58 3.71
C PHE A 84 15.45 -2.70 4.94
N ASN A 85 14.45 -2.48 5.79
CA ASN A 85 14.58 -1.60 6.96
C ASN A 85 13.89 -2.13 8.24
N ASN A 86 13.42 -3.38 8.20
CA ASN A 86 12.70 -4.07 9.27
C ASN A 86 11.48 -3.29 9.80
N ARG A 87 10.83 -2.48 8.95
CA ARG A 87 9.59 -1.78 9.32
C ARG A 87 8.38 -2.46 8.68
N PRO A 88 7.21 -2.47 9.32
CA PRO A 88 5.97 -2.88 8.67
C PRO A 88 5.72 -2.06 7.41
N GLN A 89 5.29 -2.73 6.35
CA GLN A 89 4.93 -2.15 5.07
C GLN A 89 3.69 -2.84 4.51
N LEU A 90 2.76 -2.04 4.00
CA LEU A 90 1.62 -2.55 3.24
C LEU A 90 2.02 -2.72 1.77
N GLN A 91 1.95 -3.95 1.27
CA GLN A 91 2.06 -4.22 -0.16
C GLN A 91 0.68 -4.16 -0.80
N ILE A 92 0.46 -3.15 -1.63
CA ILE A 92 -0.84 -2.82 -2.22
C ILE A 92 -1.23 -3.85 -3.27
N VAL A 93 -2.49 -4.28 -3.20
CA VAL A 93 -3.15 -5.13 -4.19
C VAL A 93 -4.29 -4.38 -4.86
N ASP A 94 -5.00 -3.52 -4.12
CA ASP A 94 -6.11 -2.72 -4.67
C ASP A 94 -6.31 -1.43 -3.86
N CYS A 95 -7.09 -0.50 -4.38
CA CYS A 95 -7.45 0.74 -3.69
C CYS A 95 -8.81 1.29 -4.15
N PHE A 96 -9.41 2.13 -3.30
CA PHE A 96 -10.67 2.79 -3.60
C PHE A 96 -10.60 4.27 -3.23
N LEU A 97 -10.85 5.14 -4.22
CA LEU A 97 -10.95 6.59 -4.01
C LEU A 97 -12.22 6.91 -3.21
N VAL A 98 -12.07 7.66 -2.13
CA VAL A 98 -13.21 8.19 -1.38
C VAL A 98 -13.69 9.45 -2.11
N ASN A 99 -14.92 9.40 -2.61
CA ASN A 99 -15.59 10.54 -3.24
C ASN A 99 -15.98 11.60 -2.21
#